data_AF-A8H3V5-F1
#
_entry.id   AF-A8H3V5-F1
#
_cell.length_a   1.000
_cell.length_b   1.000
_cell.length_c   1.000
_cell.angle_alpha   90.00
_cell.angle_beta   90.00
_cell.angle_gamma   90.00
#
_symmetry.space_group_name_H-M   'P 1'
#
loop_
_entity.id
_entity.type
_entity.pdbx_description
1 polymer ?
#
loop_
_entity_poly.entity_id
_entity_poly.type
_entity_poly.pdbx_seq_one_letter_code
_entity_poly.pdbx_strand_id
1 'polypeptide(L)' 'MQLTDIEIEDSLDNGTTIMEPRPAPEAISGVSVDVKLGNQFRVFKDHTAPYIDLIGISTAGLETVVSRISQDS' A
#
# COMPACT_ATOMS: atom_id res chain seq x y z
N MET A 1 -11.15 18.86 -2.09
CA MET A 1 -12.02 18.77 -0.90
C MET A 1 -11.82 17.38 -0.31
N GLN A 2 -11.65 17.27 1.00
CA GLN A 2 -11.44 16.00 1.70
C GLN A 2 -12.71 15.66 2.48
N LEU A 3 -12.99 14.36 2.67
CA LEU A 3 -14.14 13.90 3.45
C LEU A 3 -13.87 14.18 4.94
N THR A 4 -14.88 14.62 5.68
CA THR A 4 -14.82 14.65 7.15
C THR A 4 -14.87 13.23 7.72
N ASP A 5 -14.52 13.08 8.99
CA ASP A 5 -14.67 11.82 9.73
C ASP A 5 -16.06 11.18 9.59
N ILE A 6 -17.14 11.96 9.72
CA ILE A 6 -18.52 11.49 9.50
C ILE A 6 -18.72 10.99 8.06
N GLU A 7 -18.25 11.75 7.07
CA GLU A 7 -18.39 11.36 5.66
C GLU A 7 -17.54 10.12 5.32
N ILE A 8 -16.41 9.93 5.99
CA ILE A 8 -15.58 8.72 5.89
C ILE A 8 -16.36 7.52 6.43
N GLU A 9 -16.97 7.63 7.61
CA GLU A 9 -17.79 6.56 8.20
C GLU A 9 -18.98 6.19 7.31
N ASP A 10 -19.72 7.19 6.82
CA ASP A 10 -20.84 6.98 5.91
C ASP A 10 -20.40 6.32 4.59
N SER A 11 -19.23 6.69 4.06
CA SER A 11 -18.66 6.11 2.85
C SER A 11 -18.29 4.63 3.05
N LEU A 12 -17.78 4.28 4.23
CA LEU A 12 -17.47 2.90 4.63
C LEU A 12 -18.75 2.08 4.86
N ASP A 13 -19.78 2.66 5.47
CA ASP A 13 -21.07 2.00 5.75
C ASP A 13 -21.88 1.70 4.49
N ASN A 14 -21.91 2.66 3.58
CA ASN A 14 -22.60 2.51 2.30
C ASN A 14 -21.79 1.70 1.27
N GLY A 15 -20.59 1.24 1.63
CA GLY A 15 -19.72 0.42 0.77
C GLY A 15 -19.16 1.16 -0.43
N THR A 16 -19.20 2.50 -0.44
CA THR A 16 -18.57 3.31 -1.49
C THR A 16 -17.04 3.23 -1.38
N THR A 17 -16.54 3.18 -0.15
CA THR A 17 -15.13 2.88 0.15
C THR A 17 -15.07 1.60 0.97
N ILE A 18 -14.13 0.72 0.66
CA ILE A 18 -13.94 -0.55 1.36
C ILE A 18 -12.53 -0.57 1.95
N MET A 19 -12.45 -0.83 3.26
CA MET A 19 -11.20 -1.10 3.97
C MET A 19 -11.35 -2.40 4.74
N GLU A 20 -10.43 -3.34 4.50
CA GLU A 20 -10.42 -4.64 5.16
C GLU A 20 -9.08 -4.87 5.86
N PRO A 21 -9.07 -5.07 7.20
CA PRO A 21 -10.21 -5.00 8.12
C PRO A 21 -10.76 -3.57 8.27
N ARG A 22 -12.05 -3.45 8.64
CA ARG A 22 -12.66 -2.14 8.88
C ARG A 22 -11.91 -1.40 10.01
N PRO A 23 -11.49 -0.13 9.81
CA PRO A 23 -10.84 0.65 10.85
C PRO A 23 -11.79 0.86 12.05
N ALA A 24 -11.21 0.92 13.25
CA ALA A 24 -11.96 1.28 14.45
C ALA A 24 -12.29 2.79 14.44
N PRO A 25 -13.37 3.25 15.08
CA PRO A 25 -13.74 4.67 15.08
C PRO A 25 -12.63 5.59 15.58
N GLU A 26 -11.80 5.14 16.53
CA GLU A 26 -10.69 5.93 17.08
C GLU A 26 -9.56 6.15 16.06
N ALA A 27 -9.52 5.36 14.98
CA ALA A 27 -8.58 5.53 13.87
C ALA A 27 -9.11 6.53 12.82
N ILE A 28 -10.35 7.00 12.92
CA ILE A 28 -10.95 7.96 11.99
C ILE A 28 -11.01 9.31 12.72
N SER A 29 -10.32 10.33 12.18
CA SER A 29 -10.38 11.67 12.78
C SER A 29 -10.11 12.77 11.78
N GLY A 30 -10.92 13.84 11.88
CA GLY A 30 -10.79 15.02 11.05
C GLY A 30 -11.11 14.74 9.59
N VAL A 31 -10.09 14.40 8.81
CA VAL A 31 -10.17 14.15 7.36
C VAL A 31 -9.29 12.97 6.93
N SER A 32 -8.96 12.08 7.86
CA SER A 32 -8.00 10.98 7.67
C SER A 32 -8.39 9.73 8.44
N VAL A 33 -7.83 8.60 7.99
CA VAL A 33 -7.90 7.30 8.67
C VAL A 33 -6.48 6.80 8.94
N ASP A 34 -6.19 6.46 10.19
CA ASP A 34 -4.91 5.87 10.59
C ASP A 34 -4.82 4.40 10.14
N VAL A 35 -3.68 4.02 9.55
CA VAL A 35 -3.40 2.65 9.09
C VAL A 35 -2.27 2.01 9.89
N LYS A 36 -2.30 0.68 9.99
CA LYS A 36 -1.26 -0.11 10.67
C LYS A 36 -0.28 -0.68 9.66
N LEU A 37 0.97 -0.85 10.09
CA LEU A 37 2.01 -1.50 9.31
C LEU A 37 1.73 -3.01 9.20
N GLY A 38 1.77 -3.54 7.98
CA GLY A 38 1.71 -4.98 7.73
C GLY A 38 2.98 -5.70 8.17
N ASN A 39 2.98 -7.03 8.11
CA ASN A 39 4.09 -7.86 8.56
C ASN A 39 5.00 -8.35 7.41
N GLN A 40 4.74 -7.95 6.17
CA GLN A 40 5.53 -8.36 5.00
C GLN A 40 6.48 -7.25 4.59
N PHE A 41 7.77 -7.59 4.57
CA PHE A 41 8.84 -6.69 4.19
C PHE A 41 9.65 -7.30 3.07
N ARG A 42 10.10 -6.42 2.17
CA ARG A 42 10.86 -6.83 1.01
C ARG A 42 12.20 -6.12 1.01
N VAL A 43 13.28 -6.89 1.08
CA VAL A 43 14.65 -6.37 1.15
C VAL A 43 15.35 -6.62 -0.18
N PHE A 44 16.11 -5.65 -0.67
CA PHE A 44 16.93 -5.79 -1.87
C PHE A 44 18.25 -6.49 -1.56
N LYS A 45 18.69 -7.39 -2.44
CA LYS A 45 20.04 -7.96 -2.40
C LYS A 45 21.04 -6.94 -2.95
N ASP A 46 21.97 -6.54 -2.10
CA ASP A 46 22.89 -5.40 -2.31
C ASP A 46 23.84 -5.55 -3.53
N HIS A 47 24.01 -6.78 -4.06
CA HIS A 47 25.03 -7.07 -5.07
C HIS A 47 24.54 -7.89 -6.28
N THR A 48 23.24 -7.98 -6.53
CA THR A 48 22.72 -8.77 -7.67
C THR A 48 22.68 -8.03 -9.01
N ALA A 49 22.68 -6.69 -9.02
CA ALA A 49 22.73 -5.87 -10.24
C ALA A 49 23.23 -4.45 -9.94
N PRO A 50 23.92 -3.78 -10.88
CA PRO A 50 24.44 -2.42 -10.69
C PRO A 50 23.38 -1.31 -10.78
N TYR A 51 22.25 -1.57 -11.44
CA TYR A 51 21.11 -0.65 -11.56
C TYR A 51 19.84 -1.41 -11.94
N ILE A 52 18.67 -0.78 -11.76
CA ILE A 52 17.38 -1.25 -12.27
C ILE A 52 17.01 -0.37 -13.45
N ASP A 53 16.92 -0.95 -14.64
CA ASP A 53 16.45 -0.23 -15.82
C ASP A 53 14.92 -0.17 -15.82
N LEU A 54 14.36 1.03 -15.76
CA LEU A 54 12.91 1.24 -15.80
C LEU A 54 12.44 1.61 -17.22
N ILE A 55 13.35 1.92 -18.13
CA ILE A 55 13.06 2.53 -19.43
C ILE A 55 13.04 1.43 -20.49
N GLY A 56 11.96 0.64 -20.50
CA GLY A 56 11.78 -0.45 -21.48
C GLY A 56 11.11 -1.70 -20.93
N ILE A 57 10.79 -1.71 -19.63
CA ILE A 57 10.13 -2.81 -18.97
C ILE A 57 8.66 -2.44 -18.74
N SER A 58 7.73 -3.32 -19.13
CA SER A 58 6.32 -3.15 -18.77
C SER A 58 6.15 -3.28 -17.25
N THR A 59 5.04 -2.78 -16.70
CA THR A 59 4.68 -2.96 -15.28
C THR A 59 4.76 -4.43 -14.84
N ALA A 60 4.37 -5.36 -15.70
CA ALA A 60 4.49 -6.80 -15.44
C ALA A 60 5.96 -7.29 -15.38
N GLY A 61 6.83 -6.72 -16.22
CA GLY A 61 8.26 -7.05 -16.18
C GLY A 61 8.97 -6.45 -14.96
N LEU A 62 8.50 -5.31 -14.45
CA LEU A 62 9.04 -4.69 -13.23
C LEU A 62 8.86 -5.62 -12.03
N GLU A 63 7.66 -6.16 -11.81
CA GLU A 63 7.39 -7.13 -10.73
C GLU A 63 8.33 -8.34 -10.76
N THR A 64 8.64 -8.80 -11.98
CA THR A 64 9.57 -9.92 -12.20
C THR A 64 11.00 -9.55 -11.83
N VAL A 65 11.45 -8.34 -12.17
CA VAL A 65 12.80 -7.86 -11.80
C VAL A 65 12.89 -7.70 -10.29
N VAL A 66 11.89 -7.05 -9.67
CA VAL A 66 11.87 -6.88 -8.22
C VAL A 66 11.86 -8.26 -7.54
N SER A 67 11.17 -9.30 -8.08
CA SER A 67 11.11 -10.63 -7.41
C SER A 67 12.43 -11.37 -7.43
N ARG A 68 13.23 -11.16 -8.47
CA ARG A 68 14.56 -11.76 -8.58
C ARG A 68 15.56 -11.15 -7.60
N ILE A 69 15.47 -9.85 -7.37
CA ILE A 69 16.45 -9.11 -6.54
C ILE A 69 16.03 -9.00 -5.08
N SER A 70 14.78 -9.32 -4.75
CA SER A 70 14.30 -9.26 -3.37
C SER A 70 14.36 -10.59 -2.63
N GLN A 71 14.52 -10.52 -1.31
CA GLN A 71 14.28 -11.64 -0.40
C GLN A 71 13.01 -11.37 0.40
N ASP A 72 12.19 -12.40 0.57
CA ASP A 72 11.10 -12.43 1.56
C ASP A 72 11.75 -12.61 2.93
N SER A 73 11.46 -11.71 3.89
CA SER A 73 11.95 -11.76 5.27
C SER A 73 10.81 -12.09 6.22
#